data_AF-A0A966NBU7-F1
#
_entry.id   AF-A0A966NBU7-F1
#
_cell.length_a   1.000
_cell.length_b   1.000
_cell.length_c   1.000
_cell.angle_alpha   90.00
_cell.angle_beta   90.00
_cell.angle_gamma   90.00
#
_symmetry.space_group_name_H-M   'P 1'
#
loop_
_entity.id
_entity.type
_entity.pdbx_description
1 polymer ?
#
loop_
_entity_poly.entity_id
_entity_poly.type
_entity_poly.pdbx_seq_one_letter_code
_entity_poly.pdbx_strand_id
1 'polypeptide(L)'
;YSISPTSSIVINYDSAKNLAMKLNCLIRILPLPFLFSIASNVVYSKVDFTTEVRPILSEYCFHCHGPDKSTREANLRLDLSEGALKDLGGYSAVVPGKPEDSELVFRLHSDDKDELMPPPETGKRLSAKQKKILEDWIKQGAEYEEHWSFLPISKPSVPTETRKTKSAHPVDRFIAKKLENGNFSFAVPSDKKTLLRRLYFDLLGMPPSPDEAKQFLNDNTESAYDQLVDRLLADHRFGERMTVHWLDLVRYSDTIGYHSDVFMEVSAYRDYVIDAFNQNMSYDQFVIENLAGDLLS
;
A
#
# COMPACT_ATOMS: atom_id res chain seq x y z
N TYR A 1 -52.71 17.28 -19.04
CA TYR A 1 -52.35 18.45 -19.87
C TYR A 1 -50.83 18.39 -20.10
N SER A 2 -50.29 17.66 -21.08
CA SER A 2 -50.15 18.01 -22.52
C SER A 2 -49.51 19.41 -22.66
N ILE A 3 -48.34 19.68 -23.28
CA ILE A 3 -47.69 19.19 -24.51
C ILE A 3 -46.21 19.70 -24.49
N SER A 4 -45.24 18.93 -24.99
CA SER A 4 -43.98 19.39 -25.65
C SER A 4 -44.15 19.20 -27.18
N PRO A 5 -43.29 19.63 -28.15
CA PRO A 5 -41.87 20.05 -28.06
C PRO A 5 -41.34 21.01 -29.20
N THR A 6 -40.00 21.16 -29.25
CA THR A 6 -39.07 21.33 -30.42
C THR A 6 -38.99 22.63 -31.26
N SER A 7 -37.74 23.04 -31.52
CA SER A 7 -37.30 23.65 -32.79
C SER A 7 -35.84 23.29 -33.10
N SER A 8 -35.64 22.69 -34.27
CA SER A 8 -34.36 22.28 -34.88
C SER A 8 -33.84 23.40 -35.80
N ILE A 9 -32.52 23.51 -36.00
CA ILE A 9 -31.92 24.36 -37.04
C ILE A 9 -31.20 23.51 -38.08
N VAL A 10 -31.34 23.98 -39.31
CA VAL A 10 -31.27 23.35 -40.64
C VAL A 10 -29.84 23.37 -41.23
N ILE A 11 -29.53 22.33 -42.00
CA ILE A 11 -28.36 22.20 -42.89
C ILE A 11 -28.60 22.98 -44.18
N ASN A 12 -27.58 23.64 -44.75
CA ASN A 12 -27.60 23.97 -46.17
C ASN A 12 -26.25 23.71 -46.86
N TYR A 13 -26.35 23.29 -48.12
CA TYR A 13 -25.37 22.63 -49.00
C TYR A 13 -25.35 23.43 -50.30
N ASP A 14 -24.16 23.75 -50.85
CA ASP A 14 -23.91 24.02 -52.29
C ASP A 14 -22.49 24.59 -52.44
N SER A 15 -21.75 24.49 -53.54
CA SER A 15 -21.56 23.51 -54.62
C SER A 15 -20.39 24.05 -55.47
N ALA A 16 -19.78 23.15 -56.24
CA ALA A 16 -18.59 23.27 -57.05
C ALA A 16 -18.59 24.38 -58.13
N LYS A 17 -17.39 24.82 -58.57
CA LYS A 17 -16.93 24.67 -59.97
C LYS A 17 -15.48 25.07 -60.25
N ASN A 18 -14.85 24.15 -60.99
CA ASN A 18 -13.59 24.10 -61.75
C ASN A 18 -13.02 25.37 -62.41
N LEU A 19 -11.69 25.38 -62.60
CA LEU A 19 -11.07 25.67 -63.90
C LEU A 19 -9.72 24.92 -64.07
N ALA A 20 -9.54 24.31 -65.24
CA ALA A 20 -8.40 23.48 -65.64
C ALA A 20 -7.45 24.23 -66.58
N MET A 21 -6.16 23.86 -66.61
CA MET A 21 -5.32 24.01 -67.82
C MET A 21 -4.16 22.99 -67.85
N LYS A 22 -3.98 22.40 -69.04
CA LYS A 22 -3.09 21.28 -69.43
C LYS A 22 -1.63 21.74 -69.63
N LEU A 23 -0.63 20.84 -69.49
CA LEU A 23 0.09 20.16 -70.61
C LEU A 23 1.43 19.48 -70.16
N ASN A 24 1.54 18.19 -70.45
CA ASN A 24 2.71 17.29 -70.68
C ASN A 24 4.15 17.68 -70.25
N CYS A 25 4.80 16.81 -69.46
CA CYS A 25 6.08 16.17 -69.87
C CYS A 25 6.42 14.95 -68.99
N LEU A 26 7.18 14.02 -69.58
CA LEU A 26 7.48 12.67 -69.10
C LEU A 26 8.37 12.61 -67.85
N ILE A 27 8.14 11.59 -67.00
CA ILE A 27 9.13 10.63 -66.44
C ILE A 27 8.39 9.79 -65.39
N ARG A 28 8.20 8.49 -65.66
CA ARG A 28 7.71 7.51 -64.68
C ARG A 28 8.86 7.12 -63.75
N ILE A 29 8.84 7.59 -62.52
CA ILE A 29 9.57 6.98 -61.40
C ILE A 29 8.48 6.38 -60.49
N LEU A 30 8.36 5.05 -60.46
CA LEU A 30 7.54 4.37 -59.45
C LEU A 30 8.17 4.63 -58.07
N PRO A 31 7.44 5.18 -57.08
CA PRO A 31 7.92 5.14 -55.71
C PRO A 31 7.73 3.73 -55.16
N LEU A 32 8.84 3.08 -54.79
CA LEU A 32 8.86 1.89 -53.94
C LEU A 32 8.07 2.21 -52.65
N PRO A 33 7.08 1.40 -52.23
CA PRO A 33 6.39 1.65 -50.97
C PRO A 33 7.39 1.36 -49.83
N PHE A 34 7.89 2.43 -49.22
CA PHE A 34 8.68 2.36 -48.01
C PHE A 34 7.76 1.90 -46.89
N LEU A 35 7.77 0.60 -46.60
CA LEU A 35 7.12 0.00 -45.44
C LEU A 35 7.76 0.58 -44.18
N PHE A 36 7.16 1.65 -43.66
CA PHE A 36 7.53 2.22 -42.37
C PHE A 36 7.09 1.21 -41.30
N SER A 37 8.03 0.37 -40.87
CA SER A 37 7.82 -0.52 -39.73
C SER A 37 7.71 0.35 -38.48
N ILE A 38 6.49 0.49 -37.96
CA ILE A 38 6.25 1.11 -36.67
C ILE A 38 6.78 0.12 -35.64
N ALA A 39 8.03 0.31 -35.23
CA ALA A 39 8.56 -0.34 -34.05
C ALA A 39 7.80 0.21 -32.84
N SER A 40 6.76 -0.51 -32.44
CA SER A 40 6.10 -0.28 -31.16
C SER A 40 7.12 -0.55 -30.06
N ASN A 41 7.73 0.52 -29.53
CA ASN A 41 8.46 0.44 -28.27
C ASN A 41 7.43 0.07 -27.20
N VAL A 42 7.34 -1.22 -26.89
CA VAL A 42 6.62 -1.70 -25.72
C VAL A 42 7.40 -1.19 -24.52
N VAL A 43 6.94 -0.07 -23.95
CA VAL A 43 7.38 0.37 -22.63
C VAL A 43 6.81 -0.66 -21.66
N TYR A 44 7.60 -1.69 -21.36
CA TYR A 44 7.32 -2.57 -20.23
C TYR A 44 7.35 -1.69 -18.98
N SER A 45 6.24 -1.67 -18.22
CA SER A 45 6.23 -1.02 -16.92
C SER A 45 7.33 -1.62 -16.05
N LYS A 46 8.08 -0.77 -15.34
CA LYS A 46 9.08 -1.24 -14.37
C LYS A 46 8.37 -2.17 -13.37
N VAL A 47 8.91 -3.37 -13.18
CA VAL A 47 8.42 -4.31 -12.18
C VAL A 47 8.87 -3.82 -10.81
N ASP A 48 7.93 -3.68 -9.89
CA ASP A 48 8.20 -3.20 -8.53
C ASP A 48 8.59 -4.38 -7.63
N PHE A 49 9.82 -4.35 -7.09
CA PHE A 49 10.33 -5.46 -6.30
C PHE A 49 9.50 -5.69 -5.03
N THR A 50 9.13 -4.61 -4.34
CA THR A 50 8.46 -4.67 -3.05
C THR A 50 7.04 -5.19 -3.16
N THR A 51 6.30 -4.79 -4.18
CA THR A 51 4.86 -5.07 -4.32
C THR A 51 4.54 -6.20 -5.30
N GLU A 52 5.44 -6.53 -6.23
CA GLU A 52 5.20 -7.59 -7.22
C GLU A 52 6.12 -8.80 -7.04
N VAL A 53 7.43 -8.62 -6.81
CA VAL A 53 8.41 -9.72 -6.76
C VAL A 53 8.50 -10.36 -5.39
N ARG A 54 8.75 -9.56 -4.35
CA ARG A 54 8.96 -10.04 -2.98
C ARG A 54 7.80 -10.86 -2.45
N PRO A 55 6.52 -10.52 -2.68
CA PRO A 55 5.41 -11.37 -2.24
C PRO A 55 5.43 -12.76 -2.90
N ILE A 56 5.86 -12.86 -4.16
CA ILE A 56 6.01 -14.14 -4.86
C ILE A 56 7.16 -14.93 -4.21
N LEU A 57 8.34 -14.32 -4.06
CA LEU A 57 9.48 -15.02 -3.44
C LEU A 57 9.18 -15.43 -1.98
N SER A 58 8.48 -14.59 -1.22
CA SER A 58 8.08 -14.89 0.15
C SER A 58 7.12 -16.07 0.24
N GLU A 59 6.13 -16.12 -0.65
CA GLU A 59 5.13 -17.17 -0.64
C GLU A 59 5.69 -18.51 -1.14
N TYR A 60 6.50 -18.48 -2.21
CA TYR A 60 6.87 -19.68 -2.95
C TYR A 60 8.32 -20.14 -2.72
N CYS A 61 9.22 -19.28 -2.23
CA CYS A 61 10.66 -19.56 -2.23
C CYS A 61 11.34 -19.46 -0.85
N PHE A 62 10.99 -18.46 -0.03
CA PHE A 62 11.74 -18.15 1.21
C PHE A 62 11.65 -19.21 2.30
N HIS A 63 10.70 -20.13 2.23
CA HIS A 63 10.65 -21.25 3.18
C HIS A 63 11.91 -22.12 3.09
N CYS A 64 12.32 -22.49 1.87
CA CYS A 64 13.51 -23.33 1.63
C CYS A 64 14.76 -22.50 1.24
N HIS A 65 14.60 -21.28 0.73
CA HIS A 65 15.72 -20.44 0.26
C HIS A 65 15.74 -19.05 0.91
N GLY A 66 15.31 -18.94 2.16
CA GLY A 66 15.20 -17.69 2.90
C GLY A 66 16.01 -17.64 4.21
N PRO A 67 15.61 -16.80 5.18
CA PRO A 67 16.44 -16.45 6.34
C PRO A 67 16.54 -17.53 7.42
N ASP A 68 15.64 -18.50 7.45
CA ASP A 68 15.75 -19.66 8.34
C ASP A 68 16.88 -20.58 7.85
N LYS A 69 17.79 -20.98 8.74
CA LYS A 69 18.89 -21.90 8.42
C LYS A 69 18.46 -23.36 8.51
N SER A 70 17.44 -23.68 9.32
CA SER A 70 17.03 -25.05 9.62
C SER A 70 16.32 -25.72 8.43
N THR A 71 15.62 -24.93 7.63
CA THR A 71 14.91 -25.36 6.41
C THR A 71 15.68 -25.03 5.13
N ARG A 72 16.90 -24.48 5.23
CA ARG A 72 17.60 -23.92 4.07
C ARG A 72 18.20 -24.98 3.18
N GLU A 73 17.72 -25.02 1.95
CA GLU A 73 18.24 -25.85 0.89
C GLU A 73 19.31 -25.11 0.06
N ALA A 74 20.28 -25.88 -0.43
CA ALA A 74 21.40 -25.41 -1.26
C ALA A 74 22.22 -24.23 -0.67
N ASN A 75 22.04 -23.92 0.61
CA ASN A 75 22.59 -22.71 1.25
C ASN A 75 22.30 -21.43 0.43
N LEU A 76 21.14 -21.41 -0.25
CA LEU A 76 20.70 -20.33 -1.13
C LEU A 76 19.84 -19.33 -0.33
N ARG A 77 20.05 -18.03 -0.60
CA ARG A 77 19.37 -16.91 0.06
C ARG A 77 18.75 -16.01 -0.99
N LEU A 78 17.53 -16.33 -1.43
CA LEU A 78 16.78 -15.51 -2.38
C LEU A 78 16.21 -14.24 -1.74
N ASP A 79 16.16 -14.19 -0.40
CA ASP A 79 15.75 -13.01 0.38
C ASP A 79 16.82 -11.92 0.43
N LEU A 80 18.06 -12.22 0.01
CA LEU A 80 19.16 -11.27 -0.06
C LEU A 80 19.66 -11.16 -1.50
N SER A 81 19.94 -9.93 -1.95
CA SER A 81 20.50 -9.69 -3.29
C SER A 81 21.81 -10.45 -3.50
N GLU A 82 22.77 -10.30 -2.58
CA GLU A 82 24.05 -11.02 -2.62
C GLU A 82 23.86 -12.54 -2.71
N GLY A 83 22.88 -13.08 -1.98
CA GLY A 83 22.59 -14.50 -1.93
C GLY A 83 22.00 -15.07 -3.22
N ALA A 84 21.22 -14.28 -3.95
CA ALA A 84 20.63 -14.66 -5.24
C ALA A 84 21.62 -14.50 -6.41
N LEU A 85 22.51 -13.51 -6.33
CA LEU A 85 23.45 -13.15 -7.39
C LEU A 85 24.77 -13.93 -7.34
N LYS A 86 25.17 -14.43 -6.16
CA LYS A 86 26.43 -15.16 -5.98
C LYS A 86 26.56 -16.35 -6.92
N ASP A 87 27.80 -16.65 -7.28
CA ASP A 87 28.16 -17.89 -7.96
C ASP A 87 27.95 -19.09 -7.02
N LEU A 88 27.21 -20.10 -7.51
CA LEU A 88 26.84 -21.34 -6.83
C LEU A 88 27.65 -22.54 -7.37
N GLY A 89 28.76 -22.28 -8.05
CA GLY A 89 29.64 -23.31 -8.61
C GLY A 89 29.55 -23.41 -10.13
N GLY A 90 29.53 -22.26 -10.81
CA GLY A 90 29.42 -22.13 -12.26
C GLY A 90 28.09 -21.56 -12.74
N TYR A 91 27.17 -21.23 -11.84
CA TYR A 91 25.84 -20.67 -12.14
C TYR A 91 25.34 -19.79 -10.99
N SER A 92 24.42 -18.88 -11.26
CA SER A 92 23.76 -18.05 -10.23
C SER A 92 22.26 -18.30 -10.24
N ALA A 93 21.60 -18.14 -9.08
CA ALA A 93 20.14 -18.21 -9.03
C ALA A 93 19.52 -17.11 -9.89
N VAL A 94 20.08 -15.90 -9.85
CA VAL A 94 19.67 -14.76 -10.65
C VAL A 94 20.87 -14.13 -11.34
N VAL A 95 20.77 -13.95 -12.65
CA VAL A 95 21.74 -13.22 -13.48
C VAL A 95 21.06 -11.94 -14.02
N PRO A 96 21.44 -10.76 -13.52
CA PRO A 96 20.82 -9.49 -13.91
C PRO A 96 20.83 -9.27 -15.43
N GLY A 97 19.66 -8.98 -15.99
CA GLY A 97 19.47 -8.73 -17.41
C GLY A 97 19.39 -9.99 -18.28
N LYS A 98 19.63 -11.19 -17.72
CA LYS A 98 19.69 -12.45 -18.46
C LYS A 98 18.82 -13.55 -17.82
N PRO A 99 17.49 -13.50 -18.03
CA PRO A 99 16.59 -14.56 -17.56
C PRO A 99 17.01 -15.96 -18.01
N GLU A 100 17.50 -16.10 -19.24
CA GLU A 100 17.95 -17.36 -19.83
C GLU A 100 19.18 -17.97 -19.16
N ASP A 101 20.04 -17.14 -18.56
CA ASP A 101 21.22 -17.57 -17.81
C ASP A 101 20.92 -17.75 -16.31
N SER A 102 19.68 -17.51 -15.87
CA SER A 102 19.28 -17.55 -14.46
C SER A 102 18.65 -18.90 -14.08
N GLU A 103 19.27 -19.60 -13.14
CA GLU A 103 18.78 -20.91 -12.65
C GLU A 103 17.35 -20.82 -12.09
N LEU A 104 16.99 -19.68 -11.48
CA LEU A 104 15.62 -19.44 -11.01
C LEU A 104 14.61 -19.60 -12.14
N VAL A 105 14.87 -19.02 -13.33
CA VAL A 105 13.95 -19.08 -14.47
C VAL A 105 13.89 -20.49 -15.04
N PHE A 106 15.03 -21.17 -15.13
CA PHE A 106 15.09 -22.59 -15.53
C PHE A 106 14.19 -23.44 -14.64
N ARG A 107 14.35 -23.36 -13.31
CA ARG A 107 13.56 -24.15 -12.36
C ARG A 107 12.09 -23.78 -12.33
N LEU A 108 11.70 -22.56 -12.70
CA LEU A 108 10.29 -22.20 -12.83
C LEU A 108 9.61 -22.92 -14.00
N HIS A 109 10.35 -23.33 -15.02
CA HIS A 109 9.80 -23.92 -16.27
C HIS A 109 10.24 -25.35 -16.54
N SER A 110 11.06 -25.95 -15.67
CA SER A 110 11.48 -27.34 -15.86
C SER A 110 10.27 -28.29 -15.87
N ASP A 111 10.29 -29.23 -16.82
CA ASP A 111 9.34 -30.34 -16.88
C ASP A 111 9.76 -31.50 -15.95
N ASP A 112 11.01 -31.48 -15.47
CA ASP A 112 11.51 -32.42 -14.47
C ASP A 112 11.01 -32.03 -13.08
N LYS A 113 10.36 -32.98 -12.40
CA LYS A 113 9.77 -32.78 -11.07
C LYS A 113 10.84 -32.55 -10.00
N ASP A 114 12.04 -33.09 -10.19
CA ASP A 114 13.13 -32.94 -9.22
C ASP A 114 13.85 -31.59 -9.35
N GLU A 115 13.67 -30.90 -10.49
CA GLU A 115 14.23 -29.58 -10.75
C GLU A 115 13.22 -28.45 -10.62
N LEU A 116 11.94 -28.74 -10.87
CA LEU A 116 10.84 -27.78 -10.83
C LEU A 116 10.70 -27.16 -9.43
N MET A 117 10.72 -25.82 -9.39
CA MET A 117 10.50 -25.05 -8.17
C MET A 117 9.21 -24.21 -8.25
N PRO A 118 8.40 -24.18 -7.18
CA PRO A 118 8.51 -24.97 -5.95
C PRO A 118 8.27 -26.47 -6.20
N PRO A 119 8.87 -27.35 -5.39
CA PRO A 119 8.77 -28.79 -5.58
C PRO A 119 7.31 -29.26 -5.56
N PRO A 120 6.94 -30.26 -6.39
CA PRO A 120 5.56 -30.67 -6.54
C PRO A 120 4.80 -30.99 -5.25
N GLU A 121 5.49 -31.62 -4.30
CA GLU A 121 5.02 -32.06 -2.98
C GLU A 121 4.65 -30.92 -2.03
N THR A 122 5.15 -29.71 -2.25
CA THR A 122 4.74 -28.52 -1.48
C THR A 122 3.28 -28.13 -1.77
N GLY A 123 2.70 -28.62 -2.86
CA GLY A 123 1.38 -28.24 -3.34
C GLY A 123 1.29 -26.81 -3.90
N LYS A 124 2.38 -26.04 -3.86
CA LYS A 124 2.41 -24.65 -4.33
C LYS A 124 2.77 -24.58 -5.82
N ARG A 125 2.07 -23.72 -6.57
CA ARG A 125 2.36 -23.47 -7.99
C ARG A 125 2.24 -21.99 -8.31
N LEU A 126 3.21 -21.48 -9.07
CA LEU A 126 3.13 -20.13 -9.62
C LEU A 126 2.24 -20.14 -10.86
N SER A 127 1.39 -19.12 -10.97
CA SER A 127 0.68 -18.80 -12.19
C SER A 127 1.64 -18.28 -13.27
N ALA A 128 1.23 -18.36 -14.55
CA ALA A 128 2.00 -17.81 -15.67
C ALA A 128 2.33 -16.32 -15.47
N LYS A 129 1.41 -15.55 -14.85
CA LYS A 129 1.64 -14.13 -14.53
C LYS A 129 2.76 -13.96 -13.50
N GLN A 130 2.80 -14.78 -12.45
CA GLN A 130 3.83 -14.70 -11.41
C GLN A 130 5.20 -15.09 -11.97
N LYS A 131 5.30 -16.16 -12.78
CA LYS A 131 6.55 -16.51 -13.47
C LYS A 131 7.05 -15.36 -14.34
N LYS A 132 6.15 -14.77 -15.12
CA LYS A 132 6.47 -13.61 -15.96
C LYS A 132 6.97 -12.39 -15.17
N ILE A 133 6.39 -12.11 -14.00
CA ILE A 133 6.88 -11.02 -13.13
C ILE A 133 8.33 -11.26 -12.72
N LEU A 134 8.67 -12.49 -12.32
CA LEU A 134 10.05 -12.84 -11.94
C LEU A 134 11.01 -12.74 -13.12
N GLU A 135 10.61 -13.22 -14.31
CA GLU A 135 11.41 -13.08 -15.53
C GLU A 135 11.62 -11.62 -15.94
N ASP A 136 10.55 -10.81 -15.93
CA ASP A 136 10.63 -9.40 -16.30
C ASP A 136 11.49 -8.62 -15.29
N TRP A 137 11.38 -8.93 -14.00
CA TRP A 137 12.27 -8.38 -12.97
C TRP A 137 13.74 -8.71 -13.22
N ILE A 138 14.06 -9.96 -13.54
CA ILE A 138 15.43 -10.36 -13.87
C ILE A 138 15.91 -9.64 -15.12
N LYS A 139 15.07 -9.60 -16.16
CA LYS A 139 15.36 -8.91 -17.43
C LYS A 139 15.61 -7.41 -17.23
N GLN A 140 14.96 -6.80 -16.23
CA GLN A 140 15.13 -5.39 -15.87
C GLN A 140 16.34 -5.13 -14.96
N GLY A 141 17.16 -6.14 -14.68
CA GLY A 141 18.39 -6.01 -13.89
C GLY A 141 18.31 -6.54 -12.47
N ALA A 142 17.21 -7.22 -12.10
CA ALA A 142 17.03 -7.87 -10.81
C ALA A 142 17.31 -6.95 -9.60
N GLU A 143 16.88 -5.69 -9.67
CA GLU A 143 17.08 -4.73 -8.58
C GLU A 143 16.31 -5.19 -7.33
N TYR A 144 17.03 -5.34 -6.22
CA TYR A 144 16.45 -5.60 -4.90
C TYR A 144 16.21 -4.26 -4.20
N GLU A 145 15.06 -4.13 -3.57
CA GLU A 145 14.77 -3.00 -2.68
C GLU A 145 14.81 -3.46 -1.23
N GLU A 146 15.17 -2.56 -0.31
CA GLU A 146 15.05 -2.80 1.13
C GLU A 146 13.58 -2.86 1.57
N HIS A 147 13.31 -3.31 2.80
CA HIS A 147 11.96 -3.22 3.33
C HIS A 147 11.54 -1.76 3.51
N TRP A 148 10.30 -1.43 3.16
CA TRP A 148 9.78 -0.05 3.14
C TRP A 148 9.98 0.72 4.46
N SER A 149 10.07 0.01 5.58
CA SER A 149 10.29 0.59 6.92
C SER A 149 11.72 1.12 7.16
N PHE A 150 12.69 0.70 6.35
CA PHE A 150 14.09 1.15 6.44
C PHE A 150 14.43 2.24 5.42
N LEU A 151 13.54 2.47 4.45
CA LEU A 151 13.71 3.52 3.46
C LEU A 151 13.35 4.89 4.07
N PRO A 152 14.03 5.97 3.65
CA PRO A 152 13.64 7.32 4.03
C PRO A 152 12.18 7.62 3.69
N ILE A 153 11.46 8.27 4.61
CA ILE A 153 10.08 8.69 4.38
C ILE A 153 10.07 9.76 3.29
N SER A 154 9.32 9.50 2.21
CA SER A 154 9.06 10.48 1.15
C SER A 154 7.64 11.02 1.26
N LYS A 155 7.42 12.25 0.80
CA LYS A 155 6.07 12.87 0.71
C LYS A 155 5.57 12.71 -0.74
N PRO A 156 4.77 11.68 -1.05
CA PRO A 156 4.26 11.49 -2.41
C PRO A 156 3.30 12.62 -2.80
N SER A 157 3.23 12.91 -4.10
CA SER A 157 2.24 13.84 -4.64
C SER A 157 0.83 13.29 -4.44
N VAL A 158 -0.03 14.04 -3.76
CA VAL A 158 -1.42 13.65 -3.51
C VAL A 158 -2.22 13.69 -4.83
N PRO A 159 -2.99 12.63 -5.17
CA PRO A 159 -3.84 12.65 -6.36
C PRO A 159 -4.83 13.82 -6.34
N THR A 160 -4.79 14.65 -7.38
CA THR A 160 -5.63 15.86 -7.48
C THR A 160 -7.04 15.56 -8.00
N GLU A 161 -7.17 14.57 -8.88
CA GLU A 161 -8.45 14.17 -9.48
C GLU A 161 -8.73 12.70 -9.21
N THR A 162 -9.87 12.42 -8.58
CA THR A 162 -10.33 11.07 -8.31
C THR A 162 -11.83 10.96 -8.58
N ARG A 163 -12.26 9.95 -9.33
CA ARG A 163 -13.68 9.74 -9.68
C ARG A 163 -14.52 9.17 -8.54
N LYS A 164 -13.86 8.61 -7.51
CA LYS A 164 -14.50 7.83 -6.44
C LYS A 164 -14.71 8.61 -5.14
N THR A 165 -14.14 9.80 -4.98
CA THR A 165 -14.37 10.67 -3.80
C THR A 165 -14.33 12.15 -4.18
N LYS A 166 -15.04 12.98 -3.39
CA LYS A 166 -14.94 14.45 -3.42
C LYS A 166 -14.12 15.01 -2.24
N SER A 167 -13.61 14.13 -1.35
CA SER A 167 -12.87 14.53 -0.17
C SER A 167 -11.58 15.28 -0.53
N ALA A 168 -11.27 16.31 0.26
CA ALA A 168 -9.99 17.01 0.20
C ALA A 168 -8.87 16.26 0.95
N HIS A 169 -9.22 15.29 1.81
CA HIS A 169 -8.26 14.60 2.65
C HIS A 169 -7.32 13.71 1.82
N PRO A 170 -5.98 13.80 2.01
CA PRO A 170 -5.02 13.03 1.21
C PRO A 170 -5.24 11.52 1.25
N VAL A 171 -5.58 10.96 2.42
CA VAL A 171 -5.82 9.52 2.57
C VAL A 171 -6.97 9.06 1.68
N ASP A 172 -8.08 9.80 1.68
CA ASP A 172 -9.24 9.47 0.84
C ASP A 172 -8.89 9.53 -0.64
N ARG A 173 -8.04 10.48 -1.05
CA ARG A 173 -7.58 10.62 -2.44
C ARG A 173 -6.70 9.45 -2.86
N PHE A 174 -5.78 9.00 -2.02
CA PHE A 174 -4.98 7.80 -2.30
C PHE A 174 -5.85 6.53 -2.36
N ILE A 175 -6.77 6.35 -1.42
CA ILE A 175 -7.71 5.23 -1.42
C ILE A 175 -8.57 5.28 -2.69
N ALA A 176 -9.18 6.43 -2.99
CA ALA A 176 -10.00 6.61 -4.18
C ALA A 176 -9.24 6.28 -5.45
N LYS A 177 -7.98 6.74 -5.58
CA LYS A 177 -7.14 6.42 -6.72
C LYS A 177 -6.92 4.92 -6.88
N LYS A 178 -6.71 4.19 -5.78
CA LYS A 178 -6.56 2.73 -5.80
C LYS A 178 -7.88 2.03 -6.19
N LEU A 179 -9.02 2.52 -5.68
CA LEU A 179 -10.34 1.96 -5.95
C LEU A 179 -10.82 2.21 -7.39
N GLU A 180 -10.25 3.17 -8.12
CA GLU A 180 -10.58 3.41 -9.54
C GLU A 180 -10.33 2.21 -10.44
N ASN A 181 -9.38 1.35 -10.08
CA ASN A 181 -9.01 0.16 -10.84
C ASN A 181 -9.80 -1.10 -10.43
N GLY A 182 -10.77 -0.96 -9.51
CA GLY A 182 -11.57 -2.08 -9.00
C GLY A 182 -13.06 -1.78 -8.93
N ASN A 183 -13.82 -2.81 -8.58
CA ASN A 183 -15.29 -2.73 -8.45
C ASN A 183 -15.73 -2.27 -7.04
N PHE A 184 -14.81 -1.73 -6.25
CA PHE A 184 -15.07 -1.27 -4.90
C PHE A 184 -15.42 0.23 -4.88
N SER A 185 -16.15 0.63 -3.84
CA SER A 185 -16.54 2.02 -3.59
C SER A 185 -16.46 2.30 -2.09
N PHE A 186 -16.42 3.57 -1.71
CA PHE A 186 -16.46 3.96 -0.30
C PHE A 186 -17.76 3.49 0.35
N ALA A 187 -17.66 3.13 1.64
CA ALA A 187 -18.83 2.85 2.44
C ALA A 187 -19.68 4.12 2.60
N VAL A 188 -21.00 3.94 2.73
CA VAL A 188 -21.90 5.03 3.07
C VAL A 188 -21.60 5.49 4.51
N PRO A 189 -21.59 6.80 4.80
CA PRO A 189 -21.46 7.30 6.17
C PRO A 189 -22.45 6.63 7.12
N SER A 190 -21.96 6.25 8.31
CA SER A 190 -22.82 5.68 9.35
C SER A 190 -23.75 6.75 9.95
N ASP A 191 -24.88 6.33 10.51
CA ASP A 191 -25.79 7.25 11.19
C ASP A 191 -25.13 7.87 12.44
N LYS A 192 -25.63 9.03 12.87
CA LYS A 192 -25.07 9.78 14.00
C LYS A 192 -24.99 8.96 15.29
N LYS A 193 -25.96 8.08 15.59
CA LYS A 193 -25.93 7.29 16.83
C LYS A 193 -24.80 6.26 16.78
N THR A 194 -24.61 5.63 15.62
CA THR A 194 -23.49 4.69 15.40
C THR A 194 -22.14 5.42 15.48
N LEU A 195 -22.01 6.59 14.85
CA LEU A 195 -20.78 7.39 14.91
C LEU A 195 -20.43 7.81 16.34
N LEU A 196 -21.41 8.35 17.06
CA LEU A 196 -21.27 8.73 18.46
C LEU A 196 -20.78 7.56 19.30
N ARG A 197 -21.44 6.40 19.19
CA ARG A 197 -21.05 5.20 19.94
C ARG A 197 -19.61 4.81 19.63
N ARG A 198 -19.23 4.72 18.35
CA ARG A 198 -17.87 4.34 17.94
C ARG A 198 -16.83 5.29 18.53
N LEU A 199 -16.99 6.60 18.32
CA LEU A 199 -16.05 7.59 18.83
C LEU A 199 -15.85 7.50 20.35
N TYR A 200 -16.93 7.35 21.11
CA TYR A 200 -16.84 7.25 22.57
C TYR A 200 -16.11 5.98 23.04
N PHE A 201 -16.39 4.83 22.43
CA PHE A 201 -15.68 3.59 22.79
C PHE A 201 -14.22 3.58 22.29
N ASP A 202 -13.96 4.12 21.11
CA ASP A 202 -12.63 4.14 20.51
C ASP A 202 -11.72 5.10 21.29
N LEU A 203 -12.20 6.33 21.55
CA LEU A 203 -11.39 7.39 22.15
C LEU A 203 -11.43 7.41 23.68
N LEU A 204 -12.55 7.08 24.31
CA LEU A 204 -12.70 7.14 25.78
C LEU A 204 -12.92 5.76 26.44
N GLY A 205 -13.13 4.69 25.66
CA GLY A 205 -13.36 3.35 26.20
C GLY A 205 -14.74 3.11 26.84
N MET A 206 -15.61 4.12 26.86
CA MET A 206 -16.89 4.07 27.58
C MET A 206 -18.02 4.74 26.78
N PRO A 207 -19.29 4.37 26.98
CA PRO A 207 -20.41 5.00 26.26
C PRO A 207 -20.63 6.46 26.69
N PRO A 208 -21.24 7.31 25.83
CA PRO A 208 -21.60 8.68 26.20
C PRO A 208 -22.67 8.71 27.29
N SER A 209 -22.63 9.74 28.13
CA SER A 209 -23.76 10.09 28.99
C SER A 209 -24.98 10.53 28.18
N PRO A 210 -26.19 10.48 28.76
CA PRO A 210 -27.40 10.95 28.06
C PRO A 210 -27.33 12.40 27.57
N ASP A 211 -26.64 13.29 28.29
CA ASP A 211 -26.56 14.70 27.92
C ASP A 211 -25.50 14.97 26.85
N GLU A 212 -24.33 14.32 26.94
CA GLU A 212 -23.34 14.30 25.85
C GLU A 212 -23.95 13.76 24.54
N ALA A 213 -24.74 12.69 24.63
CA ALA A 213 -25.43 12.11 23.49
C ALA A 213 -26.44 13.09 22.89
N LYS A 214 -27.28 13.74 23.72
CA LYS A 214 -28.23 14.76 23.23
C LYS A 214 -27.51 15.91 22.54
N GLN A 215 -26.39 16.38 23.09
CA GLN A 215 -25.64 17.50 22.52
C GLN A 215 -25.23 17.21 21.07
N PHE A 216 -24.60 16.06 20.81
CA PHE A 216 -24.18 15.70 19.45
C PHE A 216 -25.35 15.31 18.53
N LEU A 217 -26.33 14.55 19.05
CA LEU A 217 -27.46 14.09 18.24
C LEU A 217 -28.35 15.25 17.77
N ASN A 218 -28.43 16.34 18.55
CA ASN A 218 -29.22 17.52 18.21
C ASN A 218 -28.44 18.57 17.41
N ASP A 219 -27.11 18.49 17.34
CA ASP A 219 -26.28 19.43 16.59
C ASP A 219 -26.23 19.07 15.10
N ASN A 220 -26.98 19.78 14.27
CA ASN A 220 -27.06 19.56 12.82
C ASN A 220 -26.11 20.43 11.99
N THR A 221 -25.12 21.06 12.62
CA THR A 221 -24.09 21.80 11.89
C THR A 221 -23.18 20.85 11.11
N GLU A 222 -22.57 21.34 10.03
CA GLU A 222 -21.61 20.56 9.23
C GLU A 222 -20.36 20.19 10.02
N SER A 223 -19.99 20.98 11.03
CA SER A 223 -18.82 20.77 11.90
C SER A 223 -19.11 20.00 13.18
N ALA A 224 -20.34 19.51 13.39
CA ALA A 224 -20.73 18.79 14.61
C ALA A 224 -19.85 17.55 14.90
N TYR A 225 -19.42 16.85 13.84
CA TYR A 225 -18.54 15.69 13.97
C TYR A 225 -17.14 16.09 14.42
N ASP A 226 -16.52 17.06 13.76
CA ASP A 226 -15.18 17.52 14.08
C ASP A 226 -15.11 18.10 15.50
N GLN A 227 -16.10 18.91 15.88
CA GLN A 227 -16.21 19.45 17.24
C GLN A 227 -16.41 18.36 18.30
N LEU A 228 -17.08 17.25 17.96
CA LEU A 228 -17.16 16.11 18.86
C LEU A 228 -15.79 15.46 19.01
N VAL A 229 -15.08 15.20 17.91
CA VAL A 229 -13.74 14.59 17.93
C VAL A 229 -12.78 15.44 18.76
N ASP A 230 -12.71 16.75 18.52
CA ASP A 230 -11.84 17.67 19.26
C ASP A 230 -12.13 17.63 20.76
N ARG A 231 -13.40 17.59 21.15
CA ARG A 231 -13.82 17.51 22.55
C ARG A 231 -13.40 16.19 23.21
N LEU A 232 -13.51 15.08 22.48
CA LEU A 232 -13.12 13.76 22.99
C LEU A 232 -11.61 13.64 23.12
N LEU A 233 -10.84 14.19 22.16
CA LEU A 233 -9.38 14.21 22.23
C LEU A 233 -8.87 15.10 23.37
N ALA A 234 -9.61 16.15 23.73
CA ALA A 234 -9.29 17.04 24.85
C ALA A 234 -9.80 16.54 26.21
N ASP A 235 -10.53 15.42 26.25
CA ASP A 235 -11.08 14.86 27.49
C ASP A 235 -10.02 14.05 28.24
N HIS A 236 -9.91 14.19 29.56
CA HIS A 236 -8.93 13.45 30.36
C HIS A 236 -9.04 11.92 30.21
N ARG A 237 -10.26 11.42 29.98
CA ARG A 237 -10.54 9.99 29.75
C ARG A 237 -9.86 9.47 28.48
N PHE A 238 -9.48 10.33 27.55
CA PHE A 238 -8.70 9.95 26.37
C PHE A 238 -7.34 9.38 26.77
N GLY A 239 -6.58 10.09 27.63
CA GLY A 239 -5.29 9.59 28.12
C GLY A 239 -5.42 8.27 28.87
N GLU A 240 -6.46 8.11 29.69
CA GLU A 240 -6.77 6.85 30.37
C GLU A 240 -6.98 5.69 29.38
N ARG A 241 -7.78 5.94 28.33
CA ARG A 241 -8.06 4.94 27.28
C ARG A 241 -6.81 4.56 26.50
N MET A 242 -6.03 5.55 26.05
CA MET A 242 -4.84 5.32 25.23
C MET A 242 -3.73 4.61 26.03
N THR A 243 -3.61 4.93 27.31
CA THR A 243 -2.61 4.34 28.21
C THR A 243 -2.75 2.83 28.35
N VAL A 244 -3.97 2.28 28.31
CA VAL A 244 -4.19 0.81 28.41
C VAL A 244 -3.33 0.04 27.41
N HIS A 245 -3.29 0.49 26.16
CA HIS A 245 -2.52 -0.18 25.11
C HIS A 245 -1.00 -0.14 25.35
N TRP A 246 -0.51 0.97 25.91
CA TRP A 246 0.90 1.10 26.26
C TRP A 246 1.27 0.23 27.46
N LEU A 247 0.45 0.26 28.51
CA LEU A 247 0.69 -0.52 29.73
C LEU A 247 0.64 -2.02 29.49
N ASP A 248 -0.23 -2.48 28.59
CA ASP A 248 -0.23 -3.87 28.12
C ASP A 248 1.10 -4.25 27.44
N LEU A 249 1.64 -3.36 26.61
CA LEU A 249 2.89 -3.59 25.87
C LEU A 249 4.09 -3.70 26.83
N VAL A 250 4.18 -2.80 27.80
CA VAL A 250 5.29 -2.77 28.77
C VAL A 250 5.07 -3.70 29.98
N ARG A 251 3.98 -4.48 29.96
CA ARG A 251 3.63 -5.44 31.02
C ARG A 251 3.49 -4.79 32.40
N TYR A 252 2.87 -3.62 32.44
CA TYR A 252 2.55 -2.96 33.69
C TYR A 252 1.71 -3.88 34.58
N SER A 253 2.03 -3.92 35.87
CA SER A 253 1.29 -4.68 36.87
C SER A 253 1.47 -4.01 38.22
N ASP A 254 0.38 -3.91 38.99
CA ASP A 254 0.41 -3.50 40.39
C ASP A 254 0.89 -4.64 41.32
N THR A 255 1.29 -5.79 40.76
CA THR A 255 1.81 -6.96 41.49
C THR A 255 3.00 -7.65 40.80
N ILE A 256 3.78 -8.42 41.55
CA ILE A 256 4.93 -9.21 41.05
C ILE A 256 4.50 -10.61 40.58
N GLY A 257 3.68 -10.69 39.53
CA GLY A 257 2.98 -11.92 39.11
C GLY A 257 3.83 -13.14 38.67
N TYR A 258 5.17 -13.10 38.70
CA TYR A 258 6.02 -14.24 38.31
C TYR A 258 6.29 -15.25 39.43
N HIS A 259 6.47 -14.77 40.67
CA HIS A 259 6.82 -15.63 41.82
C HIS A 259 5.83 -15.54 42.98
N SER A 260 5.12 -14.42 43.12
CA SER A 260 4.18 -14.17 44.22
C SER A 260 3.37 -12.91 43.92
N ASP A 261 2.05 -12.93 44.10
CA ASP A 261 1.17 -11.76 43.93
C ASP A 261 1.35 -10.72 45.05
N VAL A 262 2.57 -10.24 45.22
CA VAL A 262 2.93 -9.17 46.15
C VAL A 262 2.68 -7.84 45.44
N PHE A 263 1.99 -6.96 46.14
CA PHE A 263 1.73 -5.60 45.67
C PHE A 263 3.02 -4.81 45.47
N MET A 264 3.09 -4.05 44.39
CA MET A 264 4.17 -3.12 44.10
C MET A 264 3.58 -1.76 43.69
N GLU A 265 4.00 -0.70 44.37
CA GLU A 265 3.51 0.66 44.09
C GLU A 265 4.25 1.25 42.88
N VAL A 266 3.65 1.09 41.69
CA VAL A 266 4.15 1.65 40.42
C VAL A 266 3.15 2.59 39.74
N SER A 267 2.08 2.98 40.44
CA SER A 267 1.02 3.85 39.91
C SER A 267 1.53 5.16 39.36
N ALA A 268 2.63 5.71 39.90
CA ALA A 268 3.25 6.93 39.39
C ALA A 268 3.66 6.81 37.91
N TYR A 269 4.11 5.62 37.46
CA TYR A 269 4.42 5.40 36.05
C TYR A 269 3.15 5.36 35.18
N ARG A 270 2.09 4.69 35.65
CA ARG A 270 0.78 4.71 34.96
C ARG A 270 0.28 6.15 34.81
N ASP A 271 0.30 6.91 35.88
CA ASP A 271 -0.22 8.27 35.91
C ASP A 271 0.61 9.19 35.00
N TYR A 272 1.94 9.03 34.98
CA TYR A 272 2.83 9.68 34.01
C TYR A 272 2.45 9.38 32.56
N VAL A 273 2.17 8.12 32.20
CA VAL A 273 1.78 7.76 30.82
C VAL A 273 0.42 8.37 30.45
N ILE A 274 -0.54 8.39 31.38
CA ILE A 274 -1.84 9.05 31.19
C ILE A 274 -1.63 10.54 30.87
N ASP A 275 -0.80 11.20 31.67
CA ASP A 275 -0.48 12.61 31.50
C ASP A 275 0.25 12.88 30.18
N ALA A 276 1.19 12.00 29.77
CA ALA A 276 1.89 12.13 28.50
C ALA A 276 0.93 12.12 27.29
N PHE A 277 -0.08 11.24 27.31
CA PHE A 277 -1.13 11.24 26.28
C PHE A 277 -2.00 12.49 26.33
N ASN A 278 -2.48 12.89 27.52
CA ASN A 278 -3.35 14.05 27.68
C ASN A 278 -2.67 15.38 27.34
N GLN A 279 -1.35 15.48 27.55
CA GLN A 279 -0.55 16.64 27.18
C GLN A 279 -0.11 16.63 25.72
N ASN A 280 -0.44 15.57 24.97
CA ASN A 280 0.02 15.35 23.60
C ASN A 280 1.55 15.46 23.50
N MET A 281 2.25 14.80 24.42
CA MET A 281 3.72 14.75 24.47
C MET A 281 4.27 14.19 23.16
N SER A 282 5.33 14.82 22.63
CA SER A 282 5.95 14.33 21.41
C SER A 282 6.61 12.97 21.64
N TYR A 283 6.54 12.10 20.63
CA TYR A 283 7.03 10.72 20.76
C TYR A 283 8.52 10.65 21.10
N ASP A 284 9.33 11.55 20.55
CA ASP A 284 10.76 11.66 20.84
C ASP A 284 11.01 11.99 22.32
N GLN A 285 10.28 12.95 22.88
CA GLN A 285 10.37 13.29 24.30
C GLN A 285 9.94 12.12 25.18
N PHE A 286 8.82 11.48 24.86
CA PHE A 286 8.32 10.31 25.58
C PHE A 286 9.34 9.16 25.59
N VAL A 287 10.00 8.89 24.46
CA VAL A 287 11.05 7.87 24.37
C VAL A 287 12.28 8.27 25.19
N ILE A 288 12.71 9.54 25.13
CA ILE A 288 13.83 10.04 25.94
C ILE A 288 13.52 9.85 27.43
N GLU A 289 12.34 10.24 27.89
CA GLU A 289 11.94 10.12 29.30
C GLU A 289 11.86 8.66 29.76
N ASN A 290 11.32 7.75 28.94
CA ASN A 290 11.26 6.32 29.27
C ASN A 290 12.65 5.65 29.30
N LEU A 291 13.61 6.13 28.49
CA LEU A 291 14.97 5.55 28.42
C LEU A 291 15.93 6.15 29.43
N ALA A 292 15.88 7.46 29.62
CA ALA A 292 16.79 8.19 30.50
C ALA A 292 16.33 8.15 31.95
N GLY A 293 15.01 8.10 32.22
CA GLY A 293 14.46 8.01 33.57
C GLY A 293 14.97 9.12 34.49
N ASP A 294 15.66 8.71 35.56
CA ASP A 294 16.23 9.60 36.58
C ASP A 294 17.42 10.44 36.10
N LEU A 295 18.02 10.12 34.94
CA LEU A 295 19.12 10.87 34.35
C LEU A 295 18.71 12.24 33.78
N LEU A 296 17.42 12.55 33.73
CA LEU A 296 16.89 13.84 33.30
C LEU A 296 16.75 14.87 34.43
N SER A 297 17.06 14.48 35.68
CA SER A 297 16.98 15.33 36.88
C SER A 297 18.29 16.00 37.29
#